data_AF-A0AAW1IRQ8-F1
#
_entry.id   AF-A0AAW1IRQ8-F1
#
_cell.length_a   1.000
_cell.length_b   1.000
_cell.length_c   1.000
_cell.angle_alpha   90.00
_cell.angle_beta   90.00
_cell.angle_gamma   90.00
#
_symmetry.space_group_name_H-M   'P 1'
#
loop_
_entity.id
_entity.type
_entity.pdbx_description
1 polymer ?
#
loop_
_entity_poly.entity_id
_entity_poly.type
_entity_poly.pdbx_seq_one_letter_code
_entity_poly.pdbx_strand_id
1 'polypeptide(L)'
;MLELITARDPVKMAKCGKDLVDDFASTIQRNGGMEMIDKIVLEEGDMDEIKWFVRLALTCVAKKGEERPNMISVVEELWLMQDQDKLRFES
;
A
#
# COMPACT_ATOMS: atom_id res chain seq x y z
N MET A 1 2.66 -2.37 6.14
CA MET A 1 1.77 -2.15 4.96
C MET A 1 2.40 -2.70 3.69
N LEU A 2 3.61 -2.26 3.31
CA LEU A 2 4.25 -2.70 2.06
C LEU A 2 4.45 -4.22 2.00
N GLU A 3 4.92 -4.85 3.08
CA GLU A 3 5.09 -6.31 3.16
C GLU A 3 3.77 -7.06 2.93
N LEU A 4 2.67 -6.54 3.49
CA LEU A 4 1.34 -7.15 3.36
C LEU A 4 0.84 -7.10 1.91
N ILE A 5 0.90 -5.94 1.28
CA ILE A 5 0.32 -5.75 -0.06
C ILE A 5 1.18 -6.35 -1.17
N THR A 6 2.47 -6.57 -0.93
CA THR A 6 3.40 -7.12 -1.92
C THR A 6 3.76 -8.59 -1.67
N ALA A 7 3.46 -9.12 -0.48
CA ALA A 7 3.94 -10.40 0.05
C ALA A 7 5.47 -10.57 -0.01
N ARG A 8 6.24 -9.46 -0.08
CA ARG A 8 7.71 -9.47 -0.15
C ARG A 8 8.33 -9.33 1.23
N ASP A 9 9.41 -10.07 1.42
CA ASP A 9 10.25 -10.02 2.63
C ASP A 9 11.36 -8.96 2.43
N PRO A 10 11.32 -7.84 3.16
CA PRO A 10 12.26 -6.73 2.98
C PRO A 10 13.67 -7.13 3.42
N VAL A 11 13.81 -8.05 4.39
CA VAL A 11 15.13 -8.53 4.84
C VAL A 11 15.78 -9.38 3.76
N LYS A 12 15.01 -10.23 3.08
CA LYS A 12 15.52 -10.98 1.91
C LYS A 12 15.88 -10.04 0.76
N MET A 13 15.08 -9.01 0.49
CA MET A 13 15.40 -8.02 -0.55
C MET A 13 16.67 -7.25 -0.24
N ALA A 14 16.84 -6.80 1.01
CA ALA A 14 18.02 -6.06 1.45
C ALA A 14 19.31 -6.88 1.31
N LYS A 15 19.25 -8.19 1.57
CA LYS A 15 20.38 -9.11 1.34
C LYS A 15 20.81 -9.18 -0.13
N CYS A 16 19.90 -8.90 -1.06
CA CYS A 16 20.17 -8.82 -2.50
C CYS A 16 20.45 -7.38 -2.96
N GLY A 17 20.64 -6.42 -2.04
CA GLY A 17 20.92 -5.02 -2.36
C GLY A 17 19.71 -4.23 -2.85
N LYS A 18 18.48 -4.71 -2.61
CA LYS A 18 17.24 -4.00 -2.97
C LYS A 18 16.54 -3.50 -1.72
N ASP A 19 16.08 -2.25 -1.76
CA ASP A 19 15.23 -1.68 -0.72
C ASP A 19 13.76 -1.77 -1.13
N LEU A 20 12.90 -2.29 -0.25
CA LEU A 20 11.48 -2.50 -0.55
C LEU A 20 10.76 -1.16 -0.76
N VAL A 21 11.12 -0.11 -0.01
CA VAL A 21 10.47 1.20 -0.08
C VAL A 21 10.81 1.88 -1.40
N ASP A 22 12.09 1.93 -1.76
CA ASP A 22 12.55 2.53 -3.02
C ASP A 22 12.01 1.77 -4.24
N ASP A 23 12.01 0.43 -4.22
CA ASP A 23 11.44 -0.41 -5.30
C ASP A 23 9.93 -0.17 -5.44
N PHE A 24 9.21 -0.11 -4.31
CA PHE A 24 7.77 0.17 -4.29
C PHE A 24 7.44 1.57 -4.83
N ALA A 25 8.08 2.60 -4.29
CA ALA A 25 7.83 3.99 -4.70
C ALA A 25 8.14 4.21 -6.19
N SER A 26 9.22 3.60 -6.70
CA SER A 26 9.62 3.70 -8.11
C SER A 26 8.65 2.97 -9.04
N THR A 27 8.17 1.79 -8.63
CA THR A 27 7.27 0.94 -9.42
C THR A 27 5.87 1.55 -9.55
N ILE A 28 5.32 2.08 -8.44
CA ILE A 28 4.02 2.77 -8.48
C ILE A 28 4.06 4.01 -9.38
N GLN A 29 5.15 4.79 -9.35
CA GLN A 29 5.28 6.01 -10.18
C GLN A 29 5.38 5.72 -11.69
N ARG A 30 6.00 4.59 -12.08
CA ARG A 30 6.26 4.30 -13.51
C ARG A 30 5.05 3.80 -14.28
N ASN A 31 4.14 3.05 -13.66
CA ASN A 31 3.12 2.30 -14.41
C ASN A 31 1.79 2.08 -13.67
N GLY A 32 1.52 2.84 -12.61
CA GLY A 32 0.43 2.51 -11.66
C GLY A 32 0.75 1.31 -10.75
N GLY A 33 1.92 0.68 -10.97
CA GLY A 33 2.63 -0.25 -10.09
C GLY A 33 1.88 -1.47 -9.56
N MET A 34 0.82 -1.89 -10.25
CA MET A 34 0.08 -3.10 -9.88
C MET A 34 0.95 -4.36 -9.95
N GLU A 35 2.01 -4.36 -10.76
CA GLU A 35 2.98 -5.48 -10.85
C GLU A 35 3.70 -5.82 -9.54
N MET A 36 3.72 -4.88 -8.59
CA MET A 36 4.34 -5.11 -7.29
C MET A 36 3.36 -5.62 -6.24
N ILE A 37 2.06 -5.52 -6.51
CA ILE A 37 0.98 -5.98 -5.64
C ILE A 37 0.90 -7.51 -5.74
N ASP A 38 0.72 -8.17 -4.60
CA ASP A 38 0.56 -9.61 -4.55
C ASP A 38 -0.63 -10.06 -5.40
N LYS A 39 -0.47 -11.19 -6.11
CA LYS A 39 -1.49 -11.65 -7.06
C LYS A 39 -2.81 -11.97 -6.36
N ILE A 40 -2.78 -12.51 -5.13
CA ILE A 40 -3.99 -12.89 -4.39
C ILE A 40 -4.77 -11.62 -4.06
N VAL A 41 -4.07 -10.56 -3.65
CA VAL A 41 -4.69 -9.25 -3.40
C VAL A 41 -5.34 -8.70 -4.67
N LEU A 42 -4.68 -8.78 -5.84
CA LEU A 42 -5.26 -8.34 -7.11
C LEU A 42 -6.43 -9.21 -7.60
N GLU A 43 -6.42 -10.51 -7.30
CA GLU A 43 -7.47 -11.46 -7.72
C GLU A 43 -8.72 -11.35 -6.85
N GLU A 44 -8.56 -11.11 -5.54
CA GLU A 44 -9.66 -11.15 -4.56
C GLU A 44 -10.13 -9.75 -4.10
N GLY A 45 -9.28 -8.73 -4.20
CA GLY A 45 -9.56 -7.41 -3.68
C GLY A 45 -10.22 -6.45 -4.69
N ASP A 46 -10.91 -5.45 -4.16
CA ASP A 46 -11.44 -4.35 -4.97
C ASP A 46 -10.30 -3.42 -5.43
N MET A 47 -10.26 -3.12 -6.73
CA MET A 47 -9.18 -2.36 -7.32
C MET A 47 -9.07 -0.91 -6.81
N ASP A 48 -10.17 -0.30 -6.38
CA ASP A 48 -10.16 1.07 -5.89
C ASP A 48 -9.74 1.12 -4.42
N GLU A 49 -10.13 0.14 -3.61
CA GLU A 49 -9.59 -0.08 -2.26
C GLU A 49 -8.09 -0.37 -2.29
N ILE A 50 -7.64 -1.24 -3.19
CA ILE A 50 -6.21 -1.54 -3.38
C ILE A 50 -5.44 -0.27 -3.72
N LYS A 51 -5.91 0.53 -4.69
CA LYS A 51 -5.27 1.80 -5.05
C LYS A 51 -5.25 2.78 -3.86
N TRP A 52 -6.31 2.82 -3.08
CA TRP A 52 -6.38 3.68 -1.90
C TRP A 52 -5.38 3.25 -0.83
N PHE A 53 -5.31 1.96 -0.53
CA PHE A 53 -4.32 1.40 0.38
C PHE A 53 -2.89 1.66 -0.10
N VAL A 54 -2.62 1.49 -1.40
CA VAL A 54 -1.31 1.79 -2.01
C VAL A 54 -0.93 3.25 -1.81
N ARG A 55 -1.87 4.18 -2.03
CA ARG A 55 -1.63 5.61 -1.80
C ARG A 55 -1.30 5.89 -0.34
N LEU A 56 -2.09 5.35 0.60
CA LEU A 56 -1.82 5.52 2.04
C LEU A 56 -0.45 4.95 2.43
N ALA A 57 -0.12 3.76 1.95
CA ALA A 57 1.15 3.10 2.18
C ALA A 57 2.34 3.92 1.64
N LEU A 58 2.21 4.54 0.46
CA LEU A 58 3.22 5.45 -0.10
C LEU A 58 3.43 6.70 0.76
N THR A 59 2.34 7.33 1.21
CA THR A 59 2.44 8.52 2.06
C THR A 59 3.11 8.20 3.40
N CYS A 60 2.84 7.02 3.99
CA CYS A 60 3.48 6.58 5.23
C CYS A 60 5.01 6.44 5.14
N VAL A 61 5.53 6.17 3.94
CA VAL A 61 6.96 5.98 3.69
C VAL A 61 7.61 7.16 2.96
N ALA A 62 6.97 8.33 3.00
CA ALA A 62 7.53 9.54 2.39
C ALA A 62 8.97 9.82 2.88
N LYS A 63 9.82 10.29 1.96
CA LYS A 63 11.23 10.56 2.28
C LYS A 63 11.37 11.64 3.34
N LYS A 64 10.53 12.68 3.27
CA LYS A 64 10.48 13.72 4.30
C LYS A 64 9.56 13.30 5.43
N GLY A 65 10.01 13.49 6.67
CA GLY A 65 9.25 13.05 7.85
C GLY A 65 7.94 13.82 8.04
N GLU A 66 7.95 15.12 7.70
CA GLU A 66 6.80 16.02 7.77
C GLU A 66 5.70 15.71 6.75
N GLU A 67 6.00 14.96 5.70
CA GLU A 67 5.03 14.49 4.71
C GLU A 67 4.32 13.21 5.17
N ARG A 68 4.81 12.55 6.22
CA ARG A 68 4.21 11.32 6.74
C ARG A 68 3.00 11.65 7.60
N PRO A 69 1.87 10.96 7.43
CA PRO A 69 0.76 11.09 8.35
C PRO A 69 1.17 10.59 9.73
N ASN A 70 0.57 11.16 10.77
CA ASN A 70 0.64 10.56 12.09
C ASN A 70 -0.19 9.26 12.12
N MET A 71 0.09 8.38 13.08
CA MET A 71 -0.59 7.08 13.16
C MET A 71 -2.10 7.17 13.42
N ILE A 72 -2.60 8.25 14.02
CA ILE A 72 -4.04 8.46 14.21
C ILE A 72 -4.70 8.63 12.83
N SER A 73 -4.17 9.52 12.00
CA SER A 73 -4.66 9.75 10.64
C SER A 73 -4.54 8.51 9.74
N VAL A 74 -3.50 7.69 9.92
CA VAL A 74 -3.39 6.41 9.21
C VAL A 74 -4.54 5.46 9.58
N VAL A 75 -4.86 5.35 10.87
CA VAL A 75 -5.96 4.49 11.34
C VAL A 75 -7.31 5.02 10.89
N GLU A 76 -7.54 6.33 10.95
CA GLU A 76 -8.77 6.96 10.44
C GLU A 76 -8.99 6.64 8.96
N GLU A 77 -7.95 6.78 8.14
CA GLU A 77 -8.05 6.49 6.71
C GLU A 77 -8.35 5.00 6.43
N LEU A 78 -7.76 4.08 7.21
CA LEU A 78 -8.05 2.64 7.11
C LEU A 78 -9.50 2.31 7.53
N TRP A 79 -10.03 2.97 8.55
CA TRP A 79 -11.43 2.80 8.94
C TRP A 79 -12.40 3.32 7.88
N LEU A 80 -12.07 4.46 7.25
CA LEU A 80 -12.85 4.98 6.13
C LEU A 80 -12.91 3.99 4.96
N MET A 81 -11.79 3.34 4.62
CA MET A 81 -11.79 2.27 3.61
C MET A 81 -12.74 1.12 4.00
N GLN A 82 -12.66 0.66 5.25
CA GLN A 82 -13.46 -0.46 5.73
C GLN A 82 -14.97 -0.14 5.77
N ASP A 83 -15.34 1.08 6.15
CA ASP A 83 -16.75 1.47 6.21
C ASP A 83 -17.35 1.73 4.82
N GLN A 84 -16.55 2.19 3.85
CA GLN A 84 -16.97 2.23 2.44
C GLN A 84 -17.29 0.84 1.89
N ASP A 85 -16.47 -0.16 2.23
CA ASP A 85 -16.72 -1.55 1.82
C ASP A 85 -18.04 -2.09 2.39
N LYS A 86 -18.33 -1.84 3.68
CA LYS A 86 -19.62 -2.24 4.29
C LYS A 86 -20.83 -1.58 3.61
N LEU A 87 -20.76 -0.28 3.30
CA LEU A 87 -21.84 0.44 2.63
C LEU A 87 -22.11 -0.11 1.21
N ARG A 88 -21.07 -0.62 0.52
CA ARG A 88 -21.20 -1.23 -0.82
C ARG A 88 -21.96 -2.57 -0.77
N PHE A 89 -21.83 -3.35 0.30
CA PHE A 89 -22.52 -4.64 0.45
C PHE A 89 -23.95 -4.54 1.03
N GLU A 90 -24.33 -3.38 1.57
CA GLU A 90 -25.67 -3.10 2.09
C GLU A 90 -26.63 -2.47 1.04
N SER A 91 -26.14 -2.21 -0.18
CA SER A 91 -26.89 -1.60 -1.30
C SER A 91 -27.21 -2.61 -2.41
#